data_AF-A0A128FB73-F1
#
_entry.id   AF-A0A128FB73-F1
#
_cell.length_a   1.000
_cell.length_b   1.000
_cell.length_c   1.000
_cell.angle_alpha   90.00
_cell.angle_beta   90.00
_cell.angle_gamma   90.00
#
_symmetry.space_group_name_H-M   'P 1'
#
loop_
_entity.id
_entity.type
_entity.pdbx_description
1 polymer ?
#
loop_
_entity_poly.entity_id
_entity_poly.type
_entity_poly.pdbx_seq_one_letter_code
_entity_poly.pdbx_strand_id
1 'polypeptide(L)'
;MKFKKYLVLLAMAFVLAGCGRVQPIKNVENAPVAFNIPAASVKQAIIESGVDRGWIMTETTPGVIRGELFVRSHRAVIEIPYSDKSYSINYVESENLMESDGKIHRNYNRWVNNLDVDIRKKLAVMAASQ
;
A
#
# COMPACT_ATOMS: atom_id res chain seq x y z
N MET A 1 -15.97 44.97 13.21
CA MET A 1 -16.83 43.85 12.73
C MET A 1 -16.21 42.96 11.65
N LYS A 2 -15.25 43.43 10.82
CA LYS A 2 -14.60 42.59 9.79
C LYS A 2 -13.57 41.60 10.36
N PHE A 3 -12.85 41.96 11.44
CA PHE A 3 -11.85 41.10 12.09
C PHE A 3 -12.41 39.80 12.70
N LYS A 4 -13.61 39.85 13.30
CA LYS A 4 -14.33 38.66 13.79
C LYS A 4 -14.71 37.70 12.65
N LYS A 5 -14.99 38.19 11.43
CA LYS A 5 -15.28 37.35 10.26
C LYS A 5 -14.05 36.57 9.78
N TYR A 6 -12.87 37.18 9.82
CA TYR A 6 -11.61 36.53 9.45
C TYR A 6 -11.15 35.49 10.49
N LEU A 7 -11.42 35.71 11.78
CA LEU A 7 -11.14 34.74 12.85
C LEU A 7 -11.99 33.46 12.73
N VAL A 8 -13.25 33.58 12.31
CA VAL A 8 -14.13 32.42 12.06
C VAL A 8 -13.68 31.62 10.83
N LEU A 9 -13.23 32.29 9.76
CA LEU A 9 -12.67 31.65 8.56
C LEU A 9 -11.37 30.89 8.87
N LEU A 10 -10.49 31.46 9.71
CA LEU A 10 -9.24 30.81 10.11
C LEU A 10 -9.52 29.59 11.01
N ALA A 11 -10.46 29.68 11.94
CA ALA A 11 -10.83 28.57 12.82
C ALA A 11 -11.44 27.38 12.04
N MET A 12 -12.19 27.64 10.96
CA MET A 12 -12.79 26.58 10.14
C MET A 12 -11.76 25.85 9.26
N ALA A 13 -10.68 26.51 8.86
CA ALA A 13 -9.58 25.90 8.10
C ALA A 13 -8.75 24.89 8.92
N PHE A 14 -8.66 25.07 10.25
CA PHE A 14 -7.90 24.15 11.13
C PHE A 14 -8.63 22.82 11.39
N VAL A 15 -9.96 22.78 11.30
CA VAL A 15 -10.75 21.56 11.55
C VAL A 15 -10.54 20.50 10.45
N LEU A 16 -10.26 20.92 9.21
CA LEU A 16 -10.08 20.01 8.06
C LEU A 16 -8.75 19.23 8.08
N ALA A 17 -7.77 19.63 8.89
CA ALA A 17 -6.48 18.94 8.97
C ALA A 17 -6.50 17.70 9.89
N GLY A 18 -7.53 17.54 10.73
CA GLY A 18 -7.58 16.52 11.79
C GLY A 18 -8.17 15.17 11.38
N CYS A 19 -9.10 15.12 10.42
CA CYS A 19 -9.91 13.91 10.13
C CYS A 19 -9.21 12.82 9.30
N GLY A 20 -7.95 13.03 8.87
CA GLY A 20 -7.28 12.15 7.91
C GLY A 20 -6.06 11.38 8.42
N ARG A 21 -5.76 11.41 9.72
CA ARG A 21 -4.51 10.80 10.23
C ARG A 21 -4.60 9.28 10.37
N VAL A 22 -5.67 8.79 10.97
CA VAL A 22 -5.94 7.37 11.20
C VAL A 22 -7.13 6.95 10.35
N GLN A 23 -6.98 5.87 9.58
CA GLN A 23 -7.93 5.40 8.58
C GLN A 23 -8.10 3.89 8.69
N PRO A 24 -9.21 3.30 8.22
CA PRO A 24 -9.31 1.85 8.08
C PRO A 24 -8.09 1.27 7.33
N ILE A 25 -7.60 0.12 7.77
CA ILE A 25 -6.48 -0.58 7.12
C ILE A 25 -6.89 -0.91 5.67
N LYS A 26 -6.04 -0.53 4.71
CA LYS A 26 -6.21 -0.86 3.30
C LYS A 26 -5.53 -2.18 2.99
N ASN A 27 -6.33 -3.17 2.63
CA ASN A 27 -5.86 -4.34 1.88
C ASN A 27 -6.16 -4.15 0.38
N VAL A 28 -5.40 -4.86 -0.44
CA VAL A 28 -5.74 -5.07 -1.85
C VAL A 28 -6.22 -6.50 -1.98
N GLU A 29 -7.47 -6.68 -2.36
CA GLU A 29 -8.08 -8.01 -2.43
C GLU A 29 -8.23 -8.44 -3.89
N ASN A 30 -7.64 -9.57 -4.26
CA ASN A 30 -7.80 -10.23 -5.56
C ASN A 30 -7.64 -9.27 -6.76
N ALA A 31 -6.57 -8.46 -6.76
CA ALA A 31 -6.22 -7.65 -7.90
C ALA A 31 -5.96 -8.56 -9.12
N PRO A 32 -6.65 -8.34 -10.27
CA PRO A 32 -6.56 -9.24 -11.40
C PRO A 32 -5.22 -9.11 -12.11
N VAL A 33 -4.70 -10.25 -12.56
CA VAL A 33 -3.55 -10.35 -13.46
C VAL A 33 -4.07 -10.58 -14.89
N ALA A 34 -3.44 -9.94 -15.87
CA ALA A 34 -3.81 -10.15 -17.28
C ALA A 34 -3.57 -11.61 -17.71
N PHE A 35 -4.36 -12.08 -18.68
CA PHE A 35 -4.20 -13.42 -19.23
C PHE A 35 -2.79 -13.66 -19.79
N ASN A 36 -2.34 -14.92 -19.73
CA ASN A 36 -1.04 -15.38 -20.24
C ASN A 36 0.19 -14.80 -19.54
N ILE A 37 0.05 -14.16 -18.38
CA ILE A 37 1.21 -13.85 -17.52
C ILE A 37 1.47 -15.06 -16.60
N PRO A 38 2.61 -15.76 -16.72
CA PRO A 38 2.94 -16.85 -15.81
C PRO A 38 3.11 -16.35 -14.37
N ALA A 39 2.78 -17.19 -13.38
CA ALA A 39 2.93 -16.85 -11.96
C ALA A 39 4.36 -16.40 -11.59
N ALA A 40 5.39 -16.92 -12.26
CA ALA A 40 6.78 -16.48 -12.08
C ALA A 40 7.01 -15.02 -12.51
N SER A 41 6.32 -14.55 -13.55
CA SER A 41 6.39 -13.15 -13.99
C SER A 41 5.59 -12.24 -13.05
N VAL A 42 4.48 -12.72 -12.50
CA VAL A 42 3.74 -12.02 -11.43
C VAL A 42 4.62 -11.85 -10.19
N LYS A 43 5.29 -12.91 -9.74
CA LYS A 43 6.28 -12.88 -8.68
C LYS A 43 7.33 -11.78 -8.93
N GLN A 44 7.92 -11.77 -10.13
CA GLN A 44 8.95 -10.81 -10.49
C GLN A 44 8.43 -9.37 -10.46
N ALA A 45 7.24 -9.13 -11.02
CA ALA A 45 6.60 -7.82 -10.99
C ALA A 45 6.38 -7.32 -9.55
N ILE A 46 5.94 -8.19 -8.65
CA ILE A 46 5.74 -7.88 -7.23
C ILE A 46 7.06 -7.54 -6.54
N ILE A 47 8.07 -8.40 -6.67
CA ILE A 47 9.37 -8.20 -6.02
C ILE A 47 10.01 -6.91 -6.49
N GLU A 48 10.10 -6.69 -7.81
CA GLU A 48 10.77 -5.52 -8.34
C GLU A 48 10.02 -4.23 -7.96
N SER A 49 8.68 -4.22 -8.03
CA SER A 49 7.89 -3.04 -7.59
C SER A 49 8.05 -2.75 -6.10
N GLY A 50 8.18 -3.80 -5.26
CA GLY A 50 8.48 -3.68 -3.85
C GLY A 50 9.85 -3.08 -3.59
N VAL A 51 10.89 -3.63 -4.23
CA VAL A 51 12.28 -3.17 -4.10
C VAL A 51 12.43 -1.72 -4.55
N ASP A 52 11.82 -1.33 -5.67
CA ASP A 52 11.83 0.06 -6.17
C ASP A 52 11.22 1.06 -5.17
N ARG A 53 10.31 0.57 -4.32
CA ARG A 53 9.64 1.34 -3.25
C ARG A 53 10.36 1.24 -1.89
N GLY A 54 11.45 0.48 -1.81
CA GLY A 54 12.22 0.26 -0.58
C GLY A 54 11.67 -0.82 0.34
N TRP A 55 10.74 -1.66 -0.13
CA TRP A 55 10.32 -2.86 0.59
C TRP A 55 11.39 -3.94 0.50
N ILE A 56 11.63 -4.63 1.60
CA ILE A 56 12.38 -5.88 1.66
C ILE A 56 11.40 -7.00 1.33
N MET A 57 11.62 -7.71 0.22
CA MET A 57 10.69 -8.69 -0.33
C MET A 57 11.28 -10.09 -0.22
N THR A 58 10.61 -10.98 0.51
CA THR A 58 11.05 -12.35 0.74
C THR A 58 9.91 -13.31 0.43
N GLU A 59 10.11 -14.24 -0.50
CA GLU A 59 9.17 -15.35 -0.69
C GLU A 59 9.29 -16.30 0.52
N THR A 60 8.22 -16.42 1.30
CA THR A 60 8.19 -17.27 2.51
C THR A 60 7.80 -18.69 2.17
N THR A 61 6.88 -18.86 1.21
CA THR A 61 6.46 -20.12 0.62
C THR A 61 6.10 -19.90 -0.85
N PRO A 62 6.08 -20.95 -1.70
CA PRO A 62 5.68 -20.80 -3.08
C PRO A 62 4.31 -20.11 -3.21
N GLY A 63 4.27 -18.97 -3.92
CA GLY A 63 3.05 -18.20 -4.12
C GLY A 63 2.72 -17.18 -3.03
N VAL A 64 3.59 -16.97 -2.04
CA VAL A 64 3.42 -15.94 -0.99
C VAL A 64 4.72 -15.17 -0.77
N ILE A 65 4.66 -13.85 -0.93
CA ILE A 65 5.76 -12.94 -0.63
C ILE A 65 5.44 -12.15 0.64
N ARG A 66 6.35 -12.16 1.61
CA ARG A 66 6.36 -11.22 2.73
C ARG A 66 7.13 -9.98 2.36
N GLY A 67 6.52 -8.81 2.59
CA GLY A 67 7.13 -7.50 2.38
C GLY A 67 7.31 -6.77 3.70
N GLU A 68 8.49 -6.21 3.95
CA GLU A 68 8.76 -5.36 5.11
C GLU A 68 9.27 -3.99 4.69
N LEU A 69 8.72 -2.93 5.26
CA LEU A 69 9.12 -1.55 4.99
C LEU A 69 9.49 -0.83 6.27
N PHE A 70 10.66 -0.20 6.27
CA PHE A 70 11.18 0.61 7.37
C PHE A 70 11.37 2.05 6.93
N VAL A 71 10.65 2.99 7.56
CA VAL A 71 10.72 4.42 7.25
C VAL A 71 10.86 5.24 8.54
N ARG A 72 12.08 5.73 8.78
CA ARG A 72 12.45 6.41 10.04
C ARG A 72 12.15 5.48 11.23
N SER A 73 11.18 5.82 12.08
CA SER A 73 10.74 5.01 13.21
C SER A 73 9.56 4.09 12.90
N HIS A 74 9.03 4.08 11.67
CA HIS A 74 7.83 3.32 11.32
C HIS A 74 8.22 2.01 10.64
N ARG A 75 7.50 0.92 10.96
CA ARG A 75 7.63 -0.37 10.30
C ARG A 75 6.26 -0.85 9.84
N ALA A 76 6.18 -1.41 8.65
CA ALA A 76 4.99 -2.08 8.13
C ALA A 76 5.36 -3.44 7.55
N VAL A 77 4.53 -4.44 7.80
CA VAL A 77 4.68 -5.78 7.25
C VAL A 77 3.41 -6.20 6.53
N ILE A 78 3.60 -6.77 5.35
CA ILE A 78 2.54 -7.24 4.47
C ILE A 78 2.81 -8.66 3.99
N GLU A 79 1.74 -9.35 3.63
CA GLU A 79 1.78 -10.61 2.89
C GLU A 79 1.08 -10.44 1.55
N ILE A 80 1.71 -10.96 0.50
CA ILE A 80 1.27 -10.84 -0.87
C ILE A 80 1.13 -12.26 -1.45
N PRO A 81 -0.02 -12.93 -1.23
CA PRO A 81 -0.33 -14.15 -1.96
C PRO A 81 -0.57 -13.79 -3.43
N TYR A 82 -0.06 -14.62 -4.35
CA TYR A 82 -0.17 -14.38 -5.77
C TYR A 82 -0.28 -15.68 -6.59
N SER A 83 -0.82 -15.53 -7.79
CA SER A 83 -0.96 -16.57 -8.81
C SER A 83 -0.83 -15.96 -10.20
N ASP A 84 -0.99 -16.77 -11.25
CA ASP A 84 -1.15 -16.31 -12.63
C ASP A 84 -2.48 -15.58 -12.90
N LYS A 85 -3.41 -15.58 -11.94
CA LYS A 85 -4.76 -14.98 -12.08
C LYS A 85 -4.95 -13.72 -11.25
N SER A 86 -4.35 -13.66 -10.06
CA SER A 86 -4.54 -12.55 -9.13
C SER A 86 -3.42 -12.46 -8.10
N TYR A 87 -3.35 -11.32 -7.42
CA TYR A 87 -2.60 -11.15 -6.17
C TYR A 87 -3.42 -10.34 -5.15
N SER A 88 -3.06 -10.45 -3.88
CA SER A 88 -3.55 -9.58 -2.81
C SER A 88 -2.40 -8.89 -2.08
N ILE A 89 -2.67 -7.82 -1.34
CA ILE A 89 -1.72 -7.20 -0.42
C ILE A 89 -2.42 -7.07 0.94
N ASN A 90 -1.98 -7.88 1.89
CA ASN A 90 -2.64 -8.05 3.19
C ASN A 90 -1.76 -7.45 4.29
N TYR A 91 -2.37 -6.65 5.17
CA TYR A 91 -1.72 -6.23 6.41
C TYR A 91 -1.39 -7.44 7.29
N VAL A 92 -0.20 -7.44 7.90
CA VAL A 92 0.20 -8.43 8.91
C VAL A 92 0.42 -7.74 10.25
N GLU A 93 1.37 -6.81 10.32
CA GLU A 93 1.74 -6.11 11.54
C GLU A 93 2.39 -4.75 11.23
N SER A 94 2.48 -3.88 12.24
CA SER A 94 3.18 -2.61 12.13
C SER A 94 3.69 -2.08 13.46
N GLU A 95 4.67 -1.19 13.37
CA GLU A 95 5.21 -0.46 14.52
C GLU A 95 5.14 1.05 14.26
N ASN A 96 4.77 1.80 15.30
CA ASN A 96 4.63 3.26 15.26
C ASN A 96 3.62 3.80 14.21
N LEU A 97 2.70 2.96 13.72
CA LEU A 97 1.63 3.37 12.80
C LEU A 97 0.27 3.54 13.47
N MET A 98 0.20 3.55 14.81
CA MET A 98 -1.05 3.69 15.57
C MET A 98 -2.12 2.69 15.11
N GLU A 99 -1.70 1.46 14.85
CA GLU A 99 -2.65 0.42 14.51
C GLU A 99 -3.47 0.06 15.75
N SER A 100 -4.79 0.13 15.62
CA SER A 100 -5.76 -0.18 16.66
C SER A 100 -7.16 -0.24 16.03
N ASP A 101 -7.96 -1.23 16.44
CA ASP A 101 -9.37 -1.42 16.03
C ASP A 101 -9.56 -1.40 14.50
N GLY A 102 -8.65 -2.07 13.76
CA GLY A 102 -8.70 -2.16 12.30
C GLY A 102 -8.41 -0.84 11.57
N LYS A 103 -7.83 0.13 12.27
CA LYS A 103 -7.40 1.42 11.72
C LYS A 103 -5.91 1.60 11.90
N ILE A 104 -5.30 2.43 11.05
CA ILE A 104 -3.86 2.66 10.98
C ILE A 104 -3.55 4.06 10.45
N HIS A 105 -2.35 4.57 10.71
CA HIS A 105 -1.88 5.84 10.17
C HIS A 105 -1.94 5.79 8.63
N ARG A 106 -2.50 6.84 7.99
CA ARG A 106 -2.69 7.00 6.53
C ARG A 106 -1.48 6.71 5.65
N ASN A 107 -0.26 6.75 6.21
CA ASN A 107 0.97 6.49 5.48
C ASN A 107 1.07 5.01 5.09
N TYR A 108 0.60 4.10 5.94
CA TYR A 108 0.49 2.69 5.59
C TYR A 108 -0.34 2.50 4.32
N ASN A 109 -1.57 3.04 4.31
CA ASN A 109 -2.47 2.97 3.16
C ASN A 109 -1.84 3.58 1.90
N ARG A 110 -1.06 4.67 2.05
CA ARG A 110 -0.31 5.27 0.94
C ARG A 110 0.76 4.33 0.40
N TRP A 111 1.53 3.68 1.27
CA TRP A 111 2.58 2.74 0.86
C TRP A 111 2.01 1.53 0.14
N VAL A 112 0.94 0.91 0.68
CA VAL A 112 0.23 -0.20 0.03
C VAL A 112 -0.35 0.22 -1.33
N ASN A 113 -1.00 1.38 -1.39
CA ASN A 113 -1.55 1.89 -2.65
C ASN A 113 -0.47 2.13 -3.71
N ASN A 114 0.66 2.69 -3.30
CA ASN A 114 1.78 2.96 -4.19
C ASN A 114 2.41 1.68 -4.72
N LEU A 115 2.54 0.66 -3.87
CA LEU A 115 3.00 -0.67 -4.28
C LEU A 115 2.02 -1.30 -5.29
N ASP A 116 0.72 -1.31 -5.00
CA ASP A 116 -0.31 -1.84 -5.90
C ASP A 116 -0.29 -1.17 -7.28
N VAL A 117 -0.20 0.16 -7.31
CA VAL A 117 -0.13 0.93 -8.56
C VAL A 117 1.08 0.51 -9.41
N ASP A 118 2.24 0.30 -8.79
CA ASP A 118 3.44 -0.06 -9.52
C ASP A 118 3.42 -1.52 -9.99
N ILE A 119 2.90 -2.44 -9.17
CA ILE A 119 2.66 -3.83 -9.59
C ILE A 119 1.77 -3.86 -10.83
N ARG A 120 0.64 -3.14 -10.81
CA ARG A 120 -0.27 -3.04 -11.96
C ARG A 120 0.41 -2.48 -13.20
N LYS A 121 1.18 -1.40 -13.06
CA LYS A 121 1.93 -0.82 -14.18
C LYS A 121 2.92 -1.83 -14.77
N LYS A 122 3.63 -2.54 -13.90
CA LYS A 122 4.65 -3.50 -14.31
C LYS A 122 4.03 -4.70 -15.04
N LEU A 123 2.94 -5.23 -14.52
CA LEU A 123 2.15 -6.27 -15.18
C LEU A 123 1.59 -5.80 -16.53
N ALA A 124 1.12 -4.56 -16.63
CA ALA A 124 0.63 -4.00 -17.88
C ALA A 124 1.74 -3.88 -18.95
N VAL A 125 2.94 -3.47 -18.55
CA VAL A 125 4.12 -3.46 -19.45
C VAL A 125 4.46 -4.87 -19.91
N MET A 126 4.48 -5.85 -19.00
CA MET A 126 4.75 -7.25 -19.33
C MET A 126 3.71 -7.83 -20.29
N ALA A 127 2.43 -7.50 -20.12
CA ALA A 127 1.36 -7.90 -21.02
C ALA A 127 1.51 -7.30 -22.42
N ALA A 128 1.96 -6.03 -22.52
CA ALA A 128 2.14 -5.34 -23.79
C ALA A 128 3.42 -5.75 -24.54
N SER A 129 4.34 -6.44 -23.87
CA SER A 129 5.62 -6.89 -24.43
C SER A 129 5.59 -8.34 -24.94
N GLN A 130 4.46 -9.02 -24.80
CA GLN A 130 4.20 -10.36 -25.35
C GLN A 130 3.63 -10.24 -26.77
#